data_AF-A0A368TRP3-F1
#
_entry.id   AF-A0A368TRP3-F1
#
_cell.length_a   1.000
_cell.length_b   1.000
_cell.length_c   1.000
_cell.angle_alpha   90.00
_cell.angle_beta   90.00
_cell.angle_gamma   90.00
#
_symmetry.space_group_name_H-M   'P 1'
#
loop_
_entity.id
_entity.type
_entity.pdbx_description
1 polymer ?
#
loop_
_entity_poly.entity_id
_entity_poly.type
_entity_poly.pdbx_seq_one_letter_code
_entity_poly.pdbx_strand_id
1 'polypeptide(L)' 'MKTERAYKYRFYPTPEQEILLARTFGCVRFVWNAVLRHRTDAFYERKEKIGYNDASAFLT' A
#
# COMPACT_ATOMS: atom_id res chain seq x y z
N MET A 1 19.52 -12.16 27.14
CA MET A 1 19.68 -11.25 25.98
C MET A 1 18.89 -11.83 24.82
N LYS A 2 17.92 -11.10 24.26
CA LYS A 2 17.08 -11.61 23.16
C LYS A 2 17.82 -11.37 21.84
N THR A 3 18.15 -12.44 21.12
CA THR A 3 18.83 -12.33 19.83
C THR A 3 17.81 -12.04 18.74
N GLU A 4 17.93 -10.88 18.07
CA GLU A 4 17.13 -10.58 16.90
C GLU A 4 17.75 -11.24 15.66
N ARG A 5 16.91 -11.83 14.82
CA ARG A 5 17.33 -12.50 13.58
C ARG A 5 16.62 -11.85 12.40
N ALA A 6 17.39 -11.49 11.38
CA ALA A 6 16.87 -11.09 10.08
C ALA A 6 17.18 -12.19 9.06
N TYR A 7 16.25 -12.41 8.14
CA TYR A 7 16.37 -13.43 7.12
C TYR A 7 16.21 -12.83 5.72
N LYS A 8 17.00 -13.35 4.78
CA LYS A 8 16.93 -12.99 3.36
C LYS A 8 16.81 -14.27 2.55
N TYR A 9 15.76 -14.36 1.76
CA TYR A 9 15.51 -15.51 0.90
C TYR A 9 15.31 -15.06 -0.54
N ARG A 10 15.68 -15.93 -1.47
CA ARG A 10 15.30 -15.80 -2.87
C ARG A 10 14.03 -16.60 -3.09
N PHE A 11 13.04 -15.97 -3.72
CA PHE A 11 11.76 -16.57 -4.00
C PHE A 11 11.64 -16.86 -5.49
N TYR A 12 11.11 -18.04 -5.84
CA TYR A 12 10.93 -18.52 -7.21
C TYR A 12 9.47 -18.98 -7.37
N PRO A 13 8.56 -18.05 -7.72
CA PRO A 13 7.15 -18.36 -7.86
C PRO A 13 6.86 -19.29 -9.04
N THR A 14 5.76 -20.05 -8.96
CA THR A 14 5.14 -20.66 -10.15
C THR A 14 4.48 -19.58 -11.02
N PRO A 15 4.22 -19.85 -12.31
CA PRO A 15 3.53 -18.89 -13.18
C PRO A 15 2.20 -18.36 -12.59
N GLU A 16 1.42 -19.22 -11.93
CA GLU A 16 0.16 -18.83 -11.28
C GLU A 16 0.39 -17.89 -10.09
N GLN A 17 1.46 -18.14 -9.32
CA GLN A 17 1.86 -17.27 -8.21
C GLN A 17 2.33 -15.90 -8.71
N GLU A 18 3.09 -15.84 -9.81
CA GLU A 18 3.50 -14.58 -10.42
C GLU A 18 2.30 -13.72 -10.81
N ILE A 19 1.30 -14.32 -11.47
CA ILE A 19 0.07 -13.63 -11.86
C ILE A 19 -0.66 -13.12 -10.62
N LEU A 20 -0.82 -13.95 -9.58
CA LEU A 20 -1.49 -13.55 -8.34
C LEU A 20 -0.77 -12.40 -7.64
N LEU A 21 0.56 -12.45 -7.58
CA LEU A 21 1.39 -11.41 -6.98
C LEU A 21 1.30 -10.11 -7.78
N ALA A 22 1.38 -10.18 -9.10
CA ALA A 22 1.23 -9.01 -9.97
C ALA A 22 -0.12 -8.32 -9.78
N ARG A 23 -1.21 -9.10 -9.70
CA ARG A 23 -2.56 -8.57 -9.41
C ARG A 23 -2.63 -7.94 -8.02
N THR A 24 -2.15 -8.65 -7.00
CA THR A 24 -2.16 -8.18 -5.60
C THR A 24 -1.38 -6.87 -5.46
N PHE A 25 -0.12 -6.84 -5.92
CA PHE A 25 0.71 -5.64 -5.84
C PHE A 25 0.20 -4.50 -6.73
N GLY A 26 -0.43 -4.82 -7.85
CA GLY A 26 -1.13 -3.85 -8.69
C GLY A 26 -2.27 -3.16 -7.94
N CYS A 27 -3.17 -3.95 -7.33
CA CYS A 27 -4.29 -3.44 -6.54
C CYS A 27 -3.80 -2.60 -5.35
N VAL A 28 -2.83 -3.09 -4.58
CA VAL A 28 -2.27 -2.36 -3.43
C VAL A 28 -1.64 -1.04 -3.86
N ARG A 29 -0.85 -1.03 -4.95
CA ARG A 29 -0.21 0.18 -5.46
C ARG A 29 -1.23 1.20 -5.95
N PHE A 30 -2.31 0.75 -6.60
CA PHE A 30 -3.39 1.63 -7.01
C PHE A 30 -4.03 2.33 -5.80
N VAL A 31 -4.47 1.56 -4.81
CA VAL A 31 -5.10 2.08 -3.59
C VAL A 31 -4.17 3.04 -2.85
N TRP A 32 -2.91 2.65 -2.67
CA TRP A 32 -1.91 3.50 -2.03
C TRP A 32 -1.74 4.84 -2.73
N ASN A 33 -1.54 4.82 -4.05
CA ASN A 33 -1.32 6.05 -4.82
C ASN A 33 -2.57 6.95 -4.82
N ALA A 34 -3.77 6.36 -4.87
CA ALA A 34 -5.02 7.11 -4.80
C ALA A 34 -5.17 7.83 -3.46
N VAL A 35 -4.97 7.12 -2.34
CA VAL A 35 -5.05 7.71 -0.99
C VAL A 35 -3.93 8.72 -0.76
N LEU A 36 -2.71 8.44 -1.21
CA LEU A 36 -1.59 9.36 -1.09
C LEU A 36 -1.91 10.68 -1.79
N ARG A 37 -2.36 10.62 -3.07
CA ARG A 37 -2.77 11.81 -3.80
C ARG A 37 -3.89 12.56 -3.09
N HIS A 38 -4.96 11.87 -2.70
CA HIS A 38 -6.09 12.48 -2.00
C HIS A 38 -5.67 13.24 -0.73
N ARG A 39 -4.79 12.64 0.08
CA ARG A 39 -4.23 13.28 1.28
C ARG A 39 -3.34 14.47 0.94
N THR A 40 -2.50 14.32 -0.07
CA THR A 40 -1.61 15.37 -0.55
C THR A 40 -2.41 16.59 -1.00
N ASP A 41 -3.40 16.40 -1.86
CA ASP A 41 -4.21 17.48 -2.41
C ASP A 41 -4.99 18.20 -1.29
N ALA A 42 -5.63 17.44 -0.39
CA ALA A 42 -6.34 18.00 0.76
C ALA A 42 -5.46 18.89 1.65
N PHE A 43 -4.22 18.47 1.88
CA PHE A 43 -3.29 19.26 2.68
C PHE A 43 -2.80 20.50 1.94
N TYR A 44 -2.47 20.40 0.67
CA TYR A 44 -1.93 21.54 -0.08
C TYR A 44 -2.99 22.60 -0.37
N GLU A 45 -4.21 22.19 -0.68
CA GLU A 45 -5.32 23.09 -1.03
C GLU A 45 -6.05 23.64 0.19
N ARG A 46 -6.32 22.80 1.20
CA ARG A 46 -7.19 23.14 2.33
C ARG A 46 -6.51 23.09 3.70
N LYS A 47 -5.24 22.68 3.77
CA LYS A 47 -4.50 22.44 5.02
C LYS A 47 -5.16 21.38 5.92
N GLU A 48 -5.94 20.48 5.32
CA GLU A 48 -6.62 19.41 6.02
C GLU A 48 -5.73 18.17 6.15
N LYS A 49 -5.83 17.48 7.28
CA LYS A 49 -5.20 16.18 7.49
C LYS A 49 -6.28 15.11 7.50
N ILE A 50 -6.24 14.23 6.50
CA ILE A 50 -7.22 13.15 6.34
C ILE A 50 -6.75 11.90 7.08
N GLY A 51 -7.57 11.45 8.04
CA GLY A 51 -7.33 10.27 8.86
C GLY A 51 -7.48 8.95 8.08
N TYR A 52 -7.44 7.82 8.80
CA TYR A 52 -7.63 6.51 8.18
C TYR A 52 -9.09 6.28 7.75
N ASN A 53 -10.05 6.54 8.63
CA ASN A 53 -11.47 6.31 8.35
C ASN A 53 -11.95 7.11 7.13
N ASP A 54 -11.59 8.39 7.06
CA ASP A 54 -11.97 9.27 5.94
C ASP A 54 -11.30 8.85 4.64
N ALA A 55 -10.01 8.47 4.69
CA ALA A 55 -9.30 7.94 3.53
C ALA A 55 -9.87 6.58 3.06
N SER A 56 -10.38 5.76 3.99
CA SER A 56 -11.08 4.52 3.66
C SER A 56 -12.43 4.80 3.00
N ALA A 57 -13.20 5.77 3.52
CA ALA A 57 -14.47 6.19 2.95
C ALA A 57 -14.32 6.78 1.54
N PHE A 58 -13.18 7.41 1.22
CA PHE A 58 -12.89 7.85 -0.15
C PHE A 58 -12.82 6.70 -1.17
N LEU A 59 -12.52 5.47 -0.74
CA LEU A 59 -12.35 4.31 -1.61
C LEU A 59 -13.62 3.46 -1.79
N THR A 60 -14.70 3.78 -1.08
CA THR A 60 -15.95 2.98 -1.00
C THR A 60 -17.18 3.86 -1.12
#